data_AF-A0A924NIM3-F1
#
_entry.id   AF-A0A924NIM3-F1
#
_cell.length_a   1.000
_cell.length_b   1.000
_cell.length_c   1.000
_cell.angle_alpha   90.00
_cell.angle_beta   90.00
_cell.angle_gamma   90.00
#
_symmetry.space_group_name_H-M   'P 1'
#
loop_
_entity.id
_entity.type
_entity.pdbx_description
1 polymer ?
#
loop_
_entity_poly.entity_id
_entity_poly.type
_entity_poly.pdbx_seq_one_letter_code
_entity_poly.pdbx_strand_id
1 'polypeptide(L)'
;MYRVSPFITAFAWALLGGIAVATVWVNLSPATYYDLVELRVADVTLPRWMGAKTVLLTPLNVVGDGLMALYLAFVGKELWESLVLERGALNGRRILVPLGLSIGAMLGAVTLWIIVSALFATAEMPDFGTGWVVPLGSDVVLCYLMGRWVFGPKHMALHVLLLLTISADIIGLLVLGIANPNISLRLLWLGLPLLASLFVWAGVGRRPNVTASERRMRQHIYLWPYVFAGVVSWIGVAAAGLPPALGVLPVIPAIA
;
A
#
# COMPACT_ATOMS: atom_id res chain seq x y z
N MET A 1 24.02 8.29 -2.79
CA MET A 1 23.17 8.81 -1.71
C MET A 1 21.76 8.90 -2.24
N TYR A 2 20.88 7.99 -1.82
CA TYR A 2 19.47 8.01 -2.19
C TYR A 2 18.83 9.20 -1.44
N ARG A 3 18.41 10.24 -2.17
CA ARG A 3 17.73 11.38 -1.54
C ARG A 3 16.30 10.94 -1.30
N VAL A 4 15.90 10.86 -0.03
CA VAL A 4 14.47 10.75 0.30
C VAL A 4 13.78 11.92 -0.39
N SER A 5 12.80 11.60 -1.23
CA SER A 5 12.18 12.59 -2.08
C SER A 5 11.52 13.70 -1.25
N PRO A 6 11.68 14.99 -1.60
CA PRO A 6 11.05 16.09 -0.88
C PRO A 6 9.52 15.98 -0.82
N PHE A 7 8.93 15.10 -1.64
CA PHE A 7 7.50 14.83 -1.67
C PHE A 7 6.95 14.26 -0.36
N ILE A 8 7.72 13.48 0.42
CA ILE A 8 7.19 12.87 1.67
C ILE A 8 6.79 13.96 2.67
N THR A 9 7.61 15.01 2.80
CA THR A 9 7.27 16.14 3.69
C THR A 9 6.06 16.94 3.18
N ALA A 10 5.88 17.08 1.87
CA ALA A 10 4.70 17.73 1.31
C ALA A 10 3.43 16.91 1.56
N PHE A 11 3.51 15.58 1.38
CA PHE A 11 2.42 14.66 1.71
C PHE A 11 2.07 14.71 3.20
N ALA A 12 3.05 14.85 4.09
CA ALA A 12 2.81 14.95 5.52
C ALA A 12 1.96 16.17 5.88
N TRP A 13 2.31 17.33 5.34
CA TRP A 13 1.53 18.54 5.58
C TRP A 13 0.14 18.49 4.95
N ALA A 14 0.02 17.93 3.73
CA ALA A 14 -1.28 17.73 3.10
C ALA A 14 -2.16 16.77 3.92
N LEU A 15 -1.60 15.67 4.42
CA LEU A 15 -2.30 14.71 5.27
C LEU A 15 -2.76 15.35 6.58
N LEU A 16 -1.89 16.07 7.28
CA LEU A 16 -2.24 16.77 8.53
C LEU A 16 -3.32 17.83 8.30
N GLY A 17 -3.24 18.58 7.20
CA GLY A 17 -4.29 19.52 6.80
C GLY A 17 -5.62 18.81 6.53
N GLY A 18 -5.58 17.69 5.81
CA GLY A 18 -6.76 16.85 5.56
C GLY A 18 -7.38 16.31 6.85
N ILE A 19 -6.57 15.79 7.77
CA ILE A 19 -7.00 15.32 9.10
C ILE A 19 -7.68 16.46 9.87
N ALA A 20 -7.07 17.66 9.89
CA ALA A 20 -7.64 18.81 10.59
C ALA A 20 -8.99 19.22 10.00
N VAL A 21 -9.09 19.33 8.67
CA VAL A 21 -10.34 19.67 7.98
C VAL A 21 -11.40 18.61 8.23
N ALA A 22 -11.07 17.33 8.09
CA ALA A 22 -12.01 16.23 8.33
C ALA A 22 -12.48 16.20 9.78
N THR A 23 -11.59 16.40 10.74
CA THR A 23 -11.91 16.45 12.18
C THR A 23 -12.84 17.62 12.48
N VAL A 24 -12.55 18.82 11.96
CA VAL A 24 -13.43 19.98 12.14
C VAL A 24 -14.80 19.74 11.50
N TRP A 25 -14.83 19.23 10.27
CA TRP A 25 -16.07 19.00 9.52
C TRP A 25 -16.96 17.96 10.22
N VAL A 26 -16.43 16.78 10.56
CA VAL A 26 -17.22 15.71 11.17
C VAL A 26 -17.80 16.13 12.53
N ASN A 27 -17.13 17.03 13.26
CA ASN A 27 -17.63 17.54 14.54
C ASN A 27 -18.66 18.68 14.37
N LEU A 28 -18.54 19.52 13.35
CA LEU A 28 -19.48 20.62 13.11
C LEU A 28 -20.76 20.17 12.38
N SER A 29 -20.63 19.26 11.43
CA SER A 29 -21.76 18.78 10.61
C SER A 29 -21.52 17.33 10.17
N PRO A 30 -21.73 16.36 11.09
CA PRO A 30 -21.49 14.94 10.82
C PRO A 30 -22.25 14.44 9.60
N ALA A 31 -23.54 14.79 9.49
CA ALA A 31 -24.39 14.32 8.40
C ALA A 31 -23.80 14.67 7.02
N THR A 32 -23.45 15.94 6.79
CA THR A 32 -22.88 16.37 5.50
C THR A 32 -21.52 15.73 5.19
N TYR A 33 -20.74 15.40 6.22
CA TYR A 33 -19.46 14.72 6.05
C TYR A 33 -19.67 13.29 5.57
N TYR A 34 -20.54 12.53 6.24
CA TYR A 34 -20.86 11.16 5.86
C TYR A 34 -21.59 11.09 4.51
N ASP A 35 -22.50 12.02 4.22
CA ASP A 35 -23.17 12.12 2.91
C ASP A 35 -22.15 12.28 1.77
N LEU A 36 -21.07 13.03 1.98
CA LEU A 36 -20.01 13.22 0.99
C LEU A 36 -19.11 11.98 0.87
N VAL A 37 -18.65 11.44 1.99
CA VAL A 37 -17.72 10.30 2.00
C VAL A 37 -18.38 9.03 1.43
N GLU A 38 -19.68 8.86 1.68
CA GLU A 38 -20.49 7.73 1.23
C GLU A 38 -21.27 8.01 -0.06
N LEU A 39 -21.06 9.18 -0.69
CA LEU A 39 -21.75 9.59 -1.91
C LEU A 39 -21.59 8.50 -2.98
N ARG A 40 -22.71 7.91 -3.42
CA ARG A 40 -22.73 6.89 -4.47
C ARG A 40 -22.64 7.55 -5.82
N VAL A 41 -21.43 7.65 -6.36
CA VAL A 41 -21.17 8.26 -7.67
C VAL A 41 -21.62 7.33 -8.79
N ALA A 42 -21.35 6.02 -8.66
CA ALA A 42 -21.75 5.02 -9.64
C ALA A 42 -21.81 3.62 -9.04
N ASP A 43 -22.76 2.83 -9.55
CA ASP A 43 -22.97 1.44 -9.17
C ASP A 43 -22.50 0.53 -10.31
N VAL A 44 -21.36 -0.13 -10.13
CA VAL A 44 -20.78 -1.00 -11.16
C VAL A 44 -21.15 -2.44 -10.88
N THR A 45 -22.11 -2.99 -11.63
CA THR A 45 -22.47 -4.40 -11.53
C THR A 45 -21.40 -5.26 -12.18
N LEU A 46 -20.66 -6.03 -11.38
CA LEU A 46 -19.66 -6.94 -11.91
C LEU A 46 -20.33 -8.15 -12.58
N PRO A 47 -19.77 -8.65 -13.69
CA PRO A 47 -20.21 -9.90 -14.30
C PRO A 47 -20.20 -11.07 -13.31
N ARG A 48 -21.11 -12.03 -13.50
CA ARG A 48 -21.27 -13.18 -12.57
C ARG A 48 -19.97 -13.96 -12.33
N TRP A 49 -19.12 -14.09 -13.34
CA TRP A 49 -17.81 -14.77 -13.23
C TRP A 49 -16.80 -14.04 -12.34
N MET A 50 -16.97 -12.72 -12.14
CA MET A 50 -16.20 -11.93 -11.17
C MET A 50 -16.80 -11.93 -9.76
N GLY A 51 -17.97 -12.56 -9.56
CA GLY A 51 -18.60 -12.69 -8.24
C GLY A 51 -19.96 -12.03 -8.06
N ALA A 52 -20.63 -11.63 -9.15
CA ALA A 52 -22.03 -11.19 -9.13
C ALA A 52 -22.35 -10.18 -8.00
N LYS A 53 -21.54 -9.13 -7.87
CA LYS A 53 -21.71 -8.09 -6.84
C LYS A 53 -21.59 -6.70 -7.46
N THR A 54 -22.34 -5.75 -6.94
CA THR A 54 -22.23 -4.34 -7.31
C THR A 54 -21.08 -3.71 -6.52
N VAL A 55 -20.09 -3.16 -7.22
CA VAL A 55 -19.05 -2.32 -6.62
C VAL A 55 -19.59 -0.90 -6.55
N LEU A 56 -19.64 -0.36 -5.34
CA LEU A 56 -20.07 1.01 -5.07
C LEU A 56 -18.88 1.93 -5.23
N LEU A 57 -18.94 2.84 -6.21
CA LEU A 57 -17.97 3.91 -6.35
C LEU A 57 -18.37 5.07 -5.44
N THR A 58 -17.70 5.15 -4.30
CA THR A 58 -17.78 6.27 -3.35
C THR A 58 -16.45 6.99 -3.27
N PRO A 59 -16.42 8.28 -2.87
CA PRO A 59 -15.17 8.98 -2.59
C PRO A 59 -14.27 8.20 -1.63
N LEU A 60 -14.85 7.57 -0.60
CA LEU A 60 -14.11 6.72 0.33
C LEU A 60 -13.35 5.59 -0.38
N ASN A 61 -14.03 4.80 -1.21
CA ASN A 61 -13.42 3.66 -1.88
C ASN A 61 -12.44 4.12 -2.96
N VAL A 62 -12.74 5.19 -3.70
CA VAL A 62 -11.81 5.75 -4.69
C VAL A 62 -10.49 6.16 -4.04
N VAL A 63 -10.54 6.77 -2.86
CA VAL A 63 -9.34 7.17 -2.12
C VAL A 63 -8.67 5.95 -1.47
N GLY A 64 -9.42 5.13 -0.73
CA GLY A 64 -8.90 4.01 0.06
C GLY A 64 -8.41 2.81 -0.77
N ASP A 65 -9.01 2.56 -1.93
CA ASP A 65 -8.66 1.42 -2.79
C ASP A 65 -7.86 1.86 -4.02
N GLY A 66 -8.20 3.00 -4.61
CA GLY A 66 -7.59 3.51 -5.85
C GLY A 66 -6.34 4.35 -5.59
N LEU A 67 -6.51 5.52 -4.97
CA LEU A 67 -5.39 6.43 -4.71
C LEU A 67 -4.36 5.83 -3.75
N MET A 68 -4.81 5.07 -2.76
CA MET A 68 -3.91 4.34 -1.86
C MET A 68 -3.03 3.33 -2.60
N ALA A 69 -3.56 2.67 -3.65
CA ALA A 69 -2.76 1.76 -4.47
C ALA A 69 -1.63 2.48 -5.21
N LEU A 70 -1.88 3.71 -5.69
CA LEU A 70 -0.85 4.54 -6.31
C LEU A 70 0.19 5.00 -5.28
N TYR A 71 -0.26 5.37 -4.08
CA TYR A 71 0.63 5.74 -2.97
C TYR A 71 1.54 4.57 -2.56
N LEU A 72 0.97 3.38 -2.31
CA LEU A 72 1.75 2.20 -1.99
C LEU A 72 2.62 1.74 -3.15
N ALA A 73 2.22 1.97 -4.40
CA ALA A 73 3.09 1.71 -5.55
C ALA A 73 4.35 2.59 -5.52
N PHE A 74 4.18 3.90 -5.26
CA PHE A 74 5.30 4.83 -5.14
C PHE A 74 6.24 4.41 -4.01
N VAL A 75 5.69 4.17 -2.83
CA VAL A 75 6.46 3.81 -1.64
C VAL A 75 7.10 2.41 -1.77
N GLY A 76 6.36 1.44 -2.29
CA GLY A 76 6.83 0.08 -2.55
C GLY A 76 7.93 0.01 -3.62
N LYS A 77 7.93 0.95 -4.58
CA LYS A 77 9.01 1.08 -5.57
C LYS A 77 10.33 1.50 -4.90
N GLU A 78 10.29 2.47 -3.99
CA GLU A 78 11.47 2.91 -3.24
C GLU A 78 12.03 1.77 -2.36
N LEU A 79 11.14 0.97 -1.77
CA LEU A 79 11.50 -0.26 -1.06
C LEU A 79 12.18 -1.27 -2.00
N TRP A 80 11.56 -1.56 -3.14
CA TRP A 80 12.09 -2.50 -4.13
C TRP A 80 13.48 -2.10 -4.63
N GLU A 81 13.67 -0.84 -5.02
CA GLU A 81 14.97 -0.31 -5.44
C GLU A 81 16.03 -0.42 -4.33
N SER A 82 15.63 -0.18 -3.08
CA SER A 82 16.53 -0.31 -1.92
C SER A 82 17.01 -1.74 -1.68
N LEU A 83 16.21 -2.74 -2.08
CA LEU A 83 16.50 -4.16 -1.95
C LEU A 83 17.34 -4.70 -3.12
N VAL A 84 17.00 -4.33 -4.35
CA VAL A 84 17.55 -4.94 -5.57
C VAL A 84 18.83 -4.26 -6.05
N LEU A 85 18.96 -2.94 -5.87
CA LEU A 85 20.14 -2.23 -6.39
C LEU A 85 21.40 -2.64 -5.63
N GLU A 86 22.53 -2.78 -6.35
CA GLU A 86 23.83 -3.13 -5.74
C GLU A 86 24.23 -2.18 -4.60
N ARG A 87 23.95 -0.89 -4.80
CA ARG A 87 24.19 0.18 -3.81
C ARG A 87 22.94 0.53 -2.99
N GLY A 88 21.91 -0.32 -3.05
CA GLY A 88 20.70 -0.20 -2.24
C GLY A 88 21.02 -0.24 -0.76
N ALA A 89 20.25 0.50 0.03
CA ALA A 89 20.46 0.58 1.49
C ALA A 89 20.27 -0.79 2.17
N LEU A 90 19.52 -1.70 1.54
CA LEU A 90 19.04 -2.95 2.13
C LEU A 90 19.45 -4.19 1.33
N ASN A 91 20.35 -4.04 0.36
CA ASN A 91 20.79 -5.16 -0.45
C ASN A 91 21.52 -6.24 0.38
N GLY A 92 21.24 -7.51 0.07
CA GLY A 92 21.85 -8.68 0.68
C GLY A 92 21.51 -8.83 2.17
N ARG A 93 22.51 -9.11 3.00
CA ARG A 93 22.32 -9.37 4.45
C ARG A 93 21.91 -8.14 5.26
N ARG A 94 21.97 -6.93 4.67
CA ARG A 94 21.62 -5.68 5.35
C ARG A 94 20.12 -5.59 5.66
N ILE A 95 19.28 -6.34 4.96
CA ILE A 95 17.84 -6.41 5.21
C ILE A 95 17.50 -7.11 6.55
N LEU A 96 18.37 -7.99 7.06
CA LEU A 96 18.01 -8.90 8.15
C LEU A 96 17.66 -8.17 9.45
N VAL A 97 18.47 -7.17 9.84
CA VAL A 97 18.23 -6.41 11.08
C VAL A 97 16.94 -5.60 10.97
N PRO A 98 16.73 -4.78 9.93
CA PRO A 98 15.50 -4.03 9.79
C PRO A 98 14.24 -4.91 9.63
N LEU A 99 14.33 -6.03 8.91
CA LEU A 99 13.21 -6.99 8.79
C LEU A 99 12.87 -7.62 10.15
N GLY A 100 13.88 -8.02 10.92
CA GLY A 100 13.70 -8.55 12.27
C GLY A 100 13.06 -7.53 13.22
N LEU A 101 13.45 -6.26 13.10
CA LEU A 101 12.81 -5.15 13.83
C LEU A 101 11.34 -4.98 13.43
N SER A 102 11.00 -5.04 12.14
CA SER A 102 9.61 -4.98 11.67
C SER A 102 8.77 -6.11 12.25
N ILE A 103 9.26 -7.35 12.17
CA ILE A 103 8.55 -8.53 12.70
C ILE A 103 8.39 -8.42 14.22
N GLY A 104 9.45 -8.04 14.93
CA GLY A 104 9.41 -7.84 16.38
C GLY A 104 8.40 -6.76 16.79
N ALA A 105 8.37 -5.63 16.07
CA ALA A 105 7.41 -4.56 16.31
C ALA A 105 5.96 -5.03 16.09
N MET A 106 5.70 -5.75 15.00
CA MET A 106 4.38 -6.32 14.70
C MET A 106 3.93 -7.32 15.75
N LEU A 107 4.79 -8.27 16.12
CA LEU A 107 4.48 -9.26 17.16
C LEU A 107 4.24 -8.59 18.52
N GLY A 108 5.03 -7.58 18.86
CA GLY A 108 4.84 -6.78 20.07
C GLY A 108 3.51 -6.03 20.06
N ALA A 109 3.14 -5.42 18.94
CA ALA A 109 1.89 -4.68 18.78
C ALA A 109 0.66 -5.59 18.89
N VAL A 110 0.68 -6.77 18.25
CA VAL A 110 -0.36 -7.79 18.37
C VAL A 110 -0.43 -8.32 19.80
N THR A 111 0.71 -8.63 20.41
CA THR A 111 0.75 -9.12 21.80
C THR A 111 0.13 -8.10 22.75
N LEU A 112 0.49 -6.83 22.62
CA LEU A 112 -0.08 -5.74 23.42
C LEU A 112 -1.59 -5.62 23.17
N TRP A 113 -2.04 -5.68 21.92
CA TRP A 113 -3.47 -5.66 21.59
C TRP A 113 -4.25 -6.77 22.27
N ILE A 114 -3.73 -7.99 22.24
CA ILE A 114 -4.35 -9.16 22.86
C ILE A 114 -4.37 -9.03 24.38
N ILE A 115 -3.29 -8.55 25.01
CA ILE A 115 -3.25 -8.28 26.45
C ILE A 115 -4.30 -7.24 26.82
N VAL A 116 -4.36 -6.11 26.12
CA VAL A 116 -5.35 -5.05 26.36
C VAL A 116 -6.77 -5.59 26.16
N SER A 117 -7.00 -6.36 25.09
CA SER A 117 -8.29 -7.02 24.85
C SER A 117 -8.67 -7.96 26.00
N ALA A 118 -7.73 -8.73 26.56
CA ALA A 118 -7.98 -9.61 27.70
C ALA A 118 -8.32 -8.84 28.98
N LEU A 119 -7.68 -7.71 29.22
CA LEU A 119 -7.84 -6.91 30.44
C LEU A 119 -9.13 -6.07 30.44
N PHE A 120 -9.57 -5.64 29.27
CA PHE A 120 -10.67 -4.69 29.12
C PHE A 120 -11.92 -5.27 28.44
N ALA A 121 -11.91 -6.54 28.00
CA ALA A 121 -13.10 -7.18 27.44
C ALA A 121 -14.26 -7.17 28.44
N THR A 122 -15.26 -6.35 28.16
CA THR A 122 -16.57 -6.35 28.84
C THR A 122 -17.61 -7.01 27.95
N ALA A 123 -18.77 -7.37 28.53
CA ALA A 123 -19.89 -7.95 27.77
C ALA A 123 -20.47 -7.01 26.69
N GLU A 124 -20.14 -5.71 26.74
CA GLU A 124 -20.56 -4.70 25.75
C GLU A 124 -19.50 -4.46 24.66
N MET A 125 -18.30 -5.03 24.80
CA MET A 125 -17.22 -4.90 23.82
C MET A 125 -17.26 -6.01 22.76
N PRO A 126 -16.63 -5.78 21.59
CA PRO A 126 -16.42 -6.84 20.61
C PRO A 126 -15.73 -8.05 21.22
N ASP A 127 -15.96 -9.23 20.63
CA ASP A 127 -15.33 -10.48 21.07
C ASP A 127 -13.81 -10.34 21.22
N PHE A 128 -13.25 -11.14 22.13
CA PHE A 128 -11.82 -11.16 22.41
C PHE A 128 -10.98 -11.20 21.13
N GLY A 129 -10.03 -10.26 21.00
CA GLY A 129 -9.10 -10.20 19.87
C GLY A 129 -9.70 -9.68 18.56
N THR A 130 -10.94 -9.18 18.57
CA THR A 130 -11.49 -8.45 17.41
C THR A 130 -10.55 -7.30 17.04
N GLY A 131 -10.24 -7.17 15.75
CA GLY A 131 -9.36 -6.11 15.26
C GLY A 131 -7.86 -6.31 15.55
N TRP A 132 -7.39 -7.50 15.94
CA TRP A 132 -5.98 -7.77 16.24
C TRP A 132 -4.99 -7.42 15.12
N VAL A 133 -5.47 -7.28 13.88
CA VAL A 133 -4.68 -6.91 12.70
C VAL A 133 -4.46 -5.40 12.59
N VAL A 134 -5.35 -4.58 13.15
CA VAL A 134 -5.27 -3.10 13.11
C VAL A 134 -3.90 -2.57 13.56
N PRO A 135 -3.30 -3.03 14.67
CA PRO A 135 -2.00 -2.51 15.13
C PRO A 135 -0.79 -2.97 14.31
N LEU A 136 -0.97 -3.79 13.25
CA LEU A 136 0.13 -4.18 12.35
C LEU A 136 0.53 -3.07 11.36
N GLY A 137 -0.40 -2.19 11.01
CA GLY A 137 -0.16 -1.09 10.09
C GLY A 137 0.62 0.06 10.73
N SER A 138 1.24 0.90 9.91
CA SER A 138 1.87 2.14 10.35
C SER A 138 1.46 3.29 9.43
N ASP A 139 2.05 4.47 9.62
CA ASP A 139 1.91 5.57 8.67
C ASP A 139 3.31 6.06 8.31
N VAL A 140 3.77 5.68 7.12
CA VAL A 140 5.10 6.03 6.60
C VAL A 140 5.33 7.55 6.61
N VAL A 141 4.31 8.34 6.30
CA VAL A 141 4.42 9.80 6.16
C VAL A 141 4.56 10.47 7.52
N LEU A 142 3.66 10.16 8.45
CA LEU A 142 3.66 10.73 9.80
C LEU A 142 4.85 10.24 10.61
N CYS A 143 5.19 8.96 10.52
CA CYS A 143 6.39 8.43 11.15
C CYS A 143 7.65 9.10 10.59
N TYR A 144 7.74 9.31 9.27
CA TYR A 144 8.89 10.03 8.69
C TYR A 144 8.97 11.48 9.16
N LEU A 145 7.85 12.20 9.24
CA LEU A 145 7.82 13.57 9.76
C LEU A 145 8.31 13.62 11.21
N MET A 146 7.76 12.76 12.07
CA MET A 146 8.15 12.69 13.48
C MET A 146 9.63 12.29 13.62
N GLY A 147 10.07 11.29 12.85
CA GLY A 147 11.47 10.86 12.81
C GLY A 147 12.42 11.99 12.41
N ARG A 148 12.02 12.84 11.44
CA ARG A 148 12.84 14.01 11.06
C ARG A 148 12.96 15.03 12.17
N TRP A 149 11.92 15.23 12.97
CA TRP A 149 11.96 16.13 14.12
C TRP A 149 12.84 15.57 15.25
N VAL A 150 12.74 14.27 15.53
CA VAL A 150 13.51 13.62 16.60
C VAL A 150 14.99 13.43 16.25
N PHE A 151 15.28 12.88 15.07
CA PHE A 151 16.65 12.50 14.67
C PHE A 151 17.36 13.56 13.84
N GLY A 152 16.63 14.49 13.25
CA GLY A 152 17.14 15.48 12.31
C GLY A 152 17.10 15.03 10.84
N PRO A 153 17.11 15.99 9.89
CA PRO A 153 16.73 15.76 8.48
C PRO A 153 17.70 14.91 7.65
N LYS A 154 18.91 14.65 8.15
CA LYS A 154 19.96 13.86 7.46
C LYS A 154 20.35 12.59 8.21
N HIS A 155 19.60 12.25 9.26
CA HIS A 155 19.97 11.12 10.11
C HIS A 155 19.72 9.78 9.42
N MET A 156 20.64 8.81 9.59
CA MET A 156 20.54 7.50 8.94
C MET A 156 19.32 6.70 9.41
N ALA A 157 18.90 6.88 10.67
CA ALA A 157 17.72 6.23 11.25
C ALA A 157 16.44 6.44 10.43
N LEU A 158 16.33 7.54 9.68
CA LEU A 158 15.18 7.80 8.81
C LEU A 158 15.02 6.73 7.71
N HIS A 159 16.11 6.16 7.21
CA HIS A 159 16.05 5.11 6.18
C HIS A 159 15.52 3.81 6.77
N VAL A 160 15.95 3.46 7.99
CA VAL A 160 15.44 2.30 8.72
C VAL A 160 13.96 2.51 9.05
N LEU A 161 13.60 3.70 9.56
CA LEU A 161 12.21 4.04 9.89
C LEU A 161 11.27 3.94 8.68
N LEU A 162 11.68 4.48 7.53
CA LEU A 162 10.94 4.32 6.28
C LEU A 162 10.76 2.84 5.96
N LEU A 163 11.81 2.03 6.01
CA LEU A 163 11.64 0.59 5.75
C LEU A 163 10.64 -0.07 6.71
N LEU A 164 10.78 0.18 8.01
CA LEU A 164 9.92 -0.43 9.04
C LEU A 164 8.44 -0.12 8.75
N THR A 165 8.15 1.15 8.48
CA THR A 165 6.79 1.64 8.23
C THR A 165 6.23 1.11 6.92
N ILE A 166 7.01 1.09 5.84
CA ILE A 166 6.56 0.53 4.56
C ILE A 166 6.30 -0.97 4.66
N SER A 167 7.18 -1.68 5.36
CA SER A 167 7.03 -3.12 5.59
C SER A 167 5.78 -3.40 6.43
N ALA A 168 5.53 -2.58 7.45
CA ALA A 168 4.32 -2.65 8.28
C ALA A 168 3.05 -2.44 7.48
N ASP A 169 3.02 -1.46 6.57
CA ASP A 169 1.83 -1.20 5.74
C ASP A 169 1.55 -2.36 4.79
N ILE A 170 2.57 -2.84 4.08
CA ILE A 170 2.41 -3.93 3.11
C ILE A 170 2.02 -5.24 3.82
N ILE A 171 2.72 -5.61 4.89
CA ILE A 171 2.44 -6.85 5.64
C ILE A 171 1.09 -6.73 6.37
N GLY A 172 0.82 -5.59 7.01
CA GLY A 172 -0.44 -5.34 7.72
C GLY A 172 -1.64 -5.46 6.80
N LEU A 173 -1.59 -4.84 5.61
CA LEU A 173 -2.66 -4.98 4.61
C LEU A 173 -2.76 -6.41 4.06
N LEU A 174 -1.64 -7.11 3.85
CA LEU A 174 -1.67 -8.50 3.39
C LEU A 174 -2.32 -9.41 4.43
N VAL A 175 -1.93 -9.28 5.70
CA VAL A 175 -2.51 -10.03 6.82
C VAL A 175 -3.99 -9.67 6.98
N LEU A 176 -4.37 -8.40 6.83
CA LEU A 176 -5.77 -7.96 6.85
C LEU A 176 -6.59 -8.65 5.76
N GLY A 177 -6.10 -8.68 4.53
CA GLY A 177 -6.77 -9.35 3.42
C GLY A 177 -6.98 -10.85 3.62
N ILE A 178 -6.02 -11.51 4.27
CA ILE A 178 -6.07 -12.96 4.53
C ILE A 178 -6.97 -13.26 5.74
N ALA A 179 -6.86 -12.47 6.81
CA ALA A 179 -7.60 -12.66 8.05
C ALA A 179 -9.07 -12.26 7.92
N ASN A 180 -9.37 -11.23 7.12
CA ASN A 180 -10.71 -10.66 6.93
C ASN A 180 -10.97 -10.39 5.44
N PRO A 181 -11.13 -11.43 4.60
CA PRO A 181 -11.38 -11.23 3.18
C PRO A 181 -12.74 -10.56 2.95
N ASN A 182 -12.77 -9.51 2.14
CA ASN A 182 -13.97 -8.71 1.83
C ASN A 182 -15.12 -9.51 1.16
N ILE A 183 -14.80 -10.65 0.54
CA ILE A 183 -15.76 -11.52 -0.16
C ILE A 183 -15.43 -12.98 0.17
N SER A 184 -14.36 -13.47 -0.46
CA SER A 184 -13.76 -14.78 -0.28
C SER A 184 -12.43 -14.75 -1.01
N LEU A 185 -11.44 -15.51 -0.52
CA LEU A 185 -10.15 -15.57 -1.19
C LEU A 185 -10.27 -16.36 -2.48
N ARG A 186 -10.10 -15.68 -3.62
CA ARG A 186 -10.15 -16.29 -4.95
C ARG A 186 -8.80 -16.16 -5.62
N LEU A 187 -7.84 -16.94 -5.12
CA LEU A 187 -6.42 -16.85 -5.48
C LEU A 187 -6.14 -16.98 -6.99
N LEU A 188 -7.03 -17.61 -7.76
CA LEU A 188 -6.90 -17.70 -9.22
C LEU A 188 -6.82 -16.31 -9.89
N TRP A 189 -7.46 -15.29 -9.31
CA TRP A 189 -7.40 -13.92 -9.83
C TRP A 189 -6.02 -13.28 -9.68
N LEU A 190 -5.15 -13.80 -8.80
CA LEU A 190 -3.75 -13.39 -8.72
C LEU A 190 -2.94 -13.80 -9.98
N GLY A 191 -3.52 -14.66 -10.83
CA GLY A 191 -3.01 -14.89 -12.18
C GLY A 191 -2.97 -13.61 -13.03
N LEU A 192 -3.91 -12.67 -12.86
CA LEU A 192 -3.90 -11.40 -13.61
C LEU A 192 -2.69 -10.51 -13.28
N PRO A 193 -2.38 -10.21 -12.00
CA PRO A 193 -1.13 -9.54 -11.61
C PRO A 193 0.10 -10.22 -12.19
N LEU A 194 0.20 -11.55 -12.07
CA LEU A 194 1.34 -12.32 -12.59
C LEU A 194 1.48 -12.16 -14.10
N LEU A 195 0.39 -12.33 -14.85
CA LEU A 195 0.39 -12.17 -16.30
C LEU A 195 0.69 -10.73 -16.72
N ALA A 196 0.16 -9.73 -16.01
CA ALA A 196 0.45 -8.32 -16.26
C ALA A 196 1.94 -8.01 -16.05
N SER A 197 2.53 -8.48 -14.96
CA SER A 197 3.96 -8.34 -14.67
C SER A 197 4.82 -9.04 -15.72
N LEU A 198 4.46 -10.28 -16.11
CA LEU A 198 5.17 -11.03 -17.14
C LEU A 198 5.08 -10.37 -18.52
N PHE A 199 3.89 -9.86 -18.88
CA PHE A 199 3.66 -9.15 -20.13
C PHE A 199 4.52 -7.90 -20.24
N VAL A 200 4.52 -7.07 -19.20
CA VAL A 200 5.36 -5.87 -19.15
C VAL A 200 6.83 -6.23 -19.19
N TRP A 201 7.27 -7.15 -18.33
CA TRP A 201 8.66 -7.57 -18.27
C TRP A 201 9.17 -8.09 -19.62
N ALA A 202 8.42 -8.99 -20.27
CA ALA A 202 8.83 -9.60 -21.54
C ALA A 202 8.73 -8.62 -22.74
N GLY A 203 7.72 -7.76 -22.76
CA GLY A 203 7.43 -6.87 -23.89
C GLY A 203 8.20 -5.55 -23.84
N VAL A 204 8.17 -4.87 -22.69
CA VAL A 204 8.55 -3.44 -22.55
C VAL A 204 9.57 -3.20 -21.43
N GLY A 205 9.72 -4.09 -20.45
CA GLY A 205 10.59 -3.89 -19.27
C GLY A 205 12.05 -4.36 -19.45
N ARG A 206 12.34 -5.19 -20.46
CA ARG A 206 13.71 -5.64 -20.74
C ARG A 206 14.55 -4.50 -21.30
N ARG A 207 15.43 -3.93 -20.45
CA ARG A 207 16.40 -2.89 -20.83
C ARG A 207 16.96 -3.16 -22.23
N PRO A 208 16.74 -2.27 -23.20
CA PRO A 208 17.13 -2.53 -24.57
C PRO A 208 18.66 -2.56 -24.63
N ASN A 209 19.21 -3.56 -25.34
CA ASN A 209 20.64 -3.59 -25.65
C ASN A 209 21.04 -2.31 -26.40
N VAL A 210 22.31 -1.91 -26.30
CA VAL A 210 22.87 -0.73 -26.97
C VAL A 210 22.67 -0.77 -28.50
N THR A 211 22.44 -1.97 -29.07
CA THR A 211 22.16 -2.22 -30.49
C THR A 211 20.68 -2.28 -30.85
N ALA A 212 19.76 -1.98 -29.93
CA ALA A 212 18.33 -2.05 -30.18
C ALA A 212 17.86 -0.95 -31.14
N SER A 213 16.92 -1.30 -32.03
CA SER A 213 16.25 -0.34 -32.93
C SER A 213 15.64 0.83 -32.15
N GLU A 214 15.68 2.04 -32.73
CA GLU A 214 15.06 3.26 -32.19
C GLU A 214 13.60 3.06 -31.78
N ARG A 215 12.85 2.21 -32.51
CA ARG A 215 11.45 1.89 -32.17
C ARG A 215 11.35 1.19 -30.82
N ARG A 216 12.30 0.31 -30.49
CA ARG A 216 12.35 -0.44 -29.22
C ARG A 216 12.85 0.41 -28.06
N MET A 217 13.72 1.38 -28.35
CA MET A 217 14.12 2.42 -27.39
C MET A 217 12.95 3.37 -27.07
N ARG A 218 12.20 3.83 -28.08
CA ARG A 218 11.01 4.67 -27.87
C ARG A 218 9.90 3.93 -27.12
N GLN A 219 9.76 2.62 -27.33
CA GLN A 219 8.76 1.81 -26.63
C GLN A 219 8.95 1.75 -25.12
N HIS A 220 10.20 1.81 -24.62
CA HIS A 220 10.51 1.86 -23.19
C HIS A 220 10.15 3.19 -22.53
N ILE A 221 9.98 4.27 -23.31
CA ILE A 221 9.69 5.61 -22.80
C ILE A 221 8.17 5.80 -22.60
N TYR A 222 7.34 5.02 -23.28
CA TYR A 222 5.88 5.13 -23.12
C TYR A 222 5.44 4.58 -21.78
N LEU A 223 4.72 5.41 -21.01
CA LEU A 223 4.20 5.05 -19.69
C LEU A 223 2.95 4.16 -19.76
N TRP A 224 2.21 4.20 -20.88
CA TRP A 224 0.92 3.54 -21.03
C TRP A 224 0.92 2.01 -20.82
N PRO A 225 1.90 1.22 -21.30
CA PRO A 225 1.96 -0.21 -21.03
C PRO A 225 2.07 -0.52 -19.53
N TYR A 226 2.82 0.30 -18.79
CA TYR A 226 3.00 0.17 -17.35
C TYR A 226 1.74 0.53 -16.58
N VAL A 227 1.07 1.63 -16.97
CA VAL A 227 -0.22 2.03 -16.39
C VAL A 227 -1.27 0.94 -16.61
N PHE A 228 -1.36 0.41 -17.83
CA PHE A 228 -2.30 -0.66 -18.16
C PHE A 228 -2.06 -1.91 -17.31
N ALA A 229 -0.80 -2.35 -17.17
CA ALA A 229 -0.47 -3.48 -16.32
C ALA A 229 -0.77 -3.22 -14.84
N GLY A 230 -0.53 -2.01 -14.36
CA GLY A 230 -0.91 -1.58 -13.01
C GLY A 230 -2.42 -1.70 -12.78
N VAL A 231 -3.24 -1.25 -13.74
CA VAL A 231 -4.71 -1.38 -13.67
C VAL A 231 -5.15 -2.85 -13.69
N VAL A 232 -4.59 -3.66 -14.59
CA VAL A 232 -4.92 -5.10 -14.66
C VAL A 232 -4.54 -5.84 -13.38
N SER A 233 -3.37 -5.54 -12.82
CA SER A 233 -2.92 -6.08 -11.53
C SER A 233 -3.84 -5.63 -10.40
N TRP A 234 -4.22 -4.35 -10.36
CA TRP A 234 -5.13 -3.82 -9.36
C TRP A 234 -6.50 -4.52 -9.39
N ILE A 235 -7.07 -4.72 -10.58
CA ILE A 235 -8.33 -5.47 -10.77
C ILE A 235 -8.17 -6.90 -10.25
N GLY A 236 -7.07 -7.59 -10.57
CA GLY A 236 -6.88 -8.97 -10.15
C GLY A 236 -6.67 -9.14 -8.64
N VAL A 237 -5.97 -8.22 -7.97
CA VAL A 237 -5.84 -8.22 -6.50
C VAL A 237 -7.19 -7.97 -5.83
N ALA A 238 -7.94 -6.97 -6.31
CA ALA A 238 -9.28 -6.68 -5.81
C ALA A 238 -10.23 -7.89 -6.02
N ALA A 239 -10.20 -8.51 -7.20
CA ALA A 239 -11.01 -9.68 -7.52
C ALA A 239 -10.58 -10.96 -6.74
N ALA A 240 -9.33 -11.03 -6.29
CA ALA A 240 -8.84 -12.09 -5.41
C ALA A 240 -9.35 -11.97 -3.97
N GLY A 241 -9.98 -10.84 -3.61
CA GLY A 241 -10.48 -10.56 -2.26
C GLY A 241 -9.44 -9.93 -1.32
N LEU A 242 -8.27 -9.56 -1.84
CA LEU A 242 -7.25 -8.82 -1.11
C LEU A 242 -7.50 -7.30 -1.17
N PRO A 243 -6.95 -6.50 -0.24
CA PRO A 243 -7.05 -5.04 -0.29
C PRO A 243 -6.55 -4.49 -1.63
N PRO A 244 -7.39 -3.74 -2.38
CA PRO A 244 -7.00 -3.17 -3.66
C PRO A 244 -5.80 -2.22 -3.56
N ALA A 245 -5.55 -1.64 -2.38
CA ALA A 245 -4.35 -0.86 -2.08
C ALA A 245 -3.03 -1.62 -2.38
N LEU A 246 -3.01 -2.95 -2.29
CA LEU A 246 -1.85 -3.77 -2.67
C LEU A 246 -1.72 -3.99 -4.19
N GLY A 247 -2.72 -3.54 -4.96
CA GLY A 247 -2.99 -3.97 -6.32
C GLY A 247 -1.89 -3.71 -7.34
N VAL A 248 -1.11 -2.66 -7.17
CA VAL A 248 -0.05 -2.27 -8.12
C VAL A 248 1.31 -2.86 -7.74
N LEU A 249 1.50 -3.28 -6.49
CA LEU A 249 2.77 -3.82 -5.99
C LEU A 249 3.34 -4.98 -6.82
N PRO A 250 2.53 -5.96 -7.30
CA PRO A 250 3.06 -7.08 -8.08
C PRO A 250 3.75 -6.69 -9.38
N VAL A 251 3.44 -5.52 -9.93
CA VAL A 251 4.00 -5.04 -11.21
C VAL A 251 5.34 -4.34 -11.00
N ILE A 252 5.61 -3.80 -9.80
CA ILE A 252 6.83 -3.03 -9.50
C ILE A 252 8.12 -3.74 -9.94
N PRO A 253 8.34 -5.05 -9.66
CA PRO A 253 9.54 -5.77 -10.09
C PRO A 253 9.75 -5.80 -11.61
N ALA A 254 8.69 -5.67 -12.40
CA ALA A 254 8.75 -5.69 -13.86
C ALA A 254 9.03 -4.30 -14.47
N ILE A 255 8.93 -3.23 -13.68
CA ILE A 255 9.05 -1.83 -14.12
C ILE A 255 10.39 -1.20 -13.69
N ALA A 256 10.89 -1.58 -12.52
CA ALA A 256 12.11 -1.01 -11.90
C ALA A 256 13.40 -1.71 -12.38
#